data_AF-I2GLK7-F1
#
_entry.id   AF-I2GLK7-F1
#
_cell.length_a   1.000
_cell.length_b   1.000
_cell.length_c   1.000
_cell.angle_alpha   90.00
_cell.angle_beta   90.00
_cell.angle_gamma   90.00
#
_symmetry.space_group_name_H-M   'P 1'
#
loop_
_entity.id
_entity.type
_entity.pdbx_description
1 polymer ?
#
loop_
_entity_poly.entity_id
_entity_poly.type
_entity_poly.pdbx_seq_one_letter_code
_entity_poly.pdbx_strand_id
1 'polypeptide(L)' 'MYSKQYLSMNSNNYLLLKEENETLVSFKKRLQNFAIANRFARPAHAAYVADRIIQLNLTDQFKSYQRGS' A
#
# COMPACT_ATOMS: atom_id res chain seq x y z
N MET A 1 -3.15 -25.64 -22.56
CA MET A 1 -2.04 -25.09 -21.76
C MET A 1 -2.36 -23.62 -21.50
N TYR A 2 -2.77 -23.27 -20.28
CA TYR A 2 -3.15 -21.89 -19.96
C TYR A 2 -1.90 -21.04 -19.73
N SER A 3 -1.80 -19.98 -20.51
CA SER A 3 -0.72 -19.01 -20.56
C SER A 3 -0.42 -18.41 -19.18
N LYS A 4 0.79 -18.62 -18.66
CA LYS A 4 1.35 -17.78 -17.60
C LYS A 4 1.85 -16.47 -18.21
N GLN A 5 0.91 -15.63 -18.66
CA GLN A 5 1.17 -14.20 -18.75
C GLN A 5 0.73 -13.63 -17.40
N TYR A 6 1.63 -13.69 -16.41
CA TYR A 6 1.52 -12.77 -15.30
C TYR A 6 1.66 -11.38 -15.92
N LEU A 7 0.49 -10.74 -16.04
CA LEU A 7 0.24 -9.31 -16.02
C LEU A 7 1.54 -8.52 -16.10
N SER A 8 1.73 -7.90 -17.27
CA SER A 8 2.37 -6.60 -17.43
C SER A 8 2.81 -6.03 -16.09
N MET A 9 4.12 -6.09 -15.82
CA MET A 9 4.78 -5.16 -14.92
C MET A 9 4.43 -3.76 -15.43
N ASN A 10 3.29 -3.25 -14.99
CA ASN A 10 2.91 -1.87 -15.12
C ASN A 10 3.78 -1.12 -14.10
N SER A 11 5.06 -1.00 -14.43
CA SER A 11 6.12 -0.40 -13.62
C SER A 11 5.92 1.10 -13.38
N ASN A 12 4.77 1.66 -13.76
CA ASN A 12 4.55 3.10 -13.82
C ASN A 12 3.20 3.56 -13.24
N ASN A 13 2.48 2.73 -12.48
CA ASN A 13 1.20 3.15 -11.87
C ASN A 13 1.00 2.64 -10.45
N TYR A 14 2.01 2.75 -9.58
CA TYR A 14 1.65 3.10 -8.21
C TYR A 14 1.13 4.54 -8.28
N LEU A 15 -0.17 4.69 -8.49
CA LEU A 15 -0.92 5.90 -8.14
C LEU A 15 -0.82 6.01 -6.61
N LEU A 16 0.37 6.46 -6.19
CA LEU A 16 0.89 6.33 -4.85
C LEU A 16 -0.07 6.99 -3.88
N LEU A 17 -0.29 6.30 -2.77
CA LEU A 17 -0.70 6.89 -1.51
C LEU A 17 0.21 8.10 -1.27
N LYS A 18 -0.28 9.30 -1.59
CA LYS A 18 0.55 10.47 -1.83
C LYS A 18 1.24 10.91 -0.54
N GLU A 19 2.58 10.92 -0.55
CA GLU A 19 3.45 11.53 0.47
C GLU A 19 3.30 13.06 0.56
N GLU A 20 2.60 13.67 -0.39
CA GLU A 20 2.67 15.11 -0.71
C GLU A 20 2.32 16.06 0.46
N ASN A 21 1.76 15.53 1.56
CA ASN A 21 1.39 16.28 2.76
C ASN A 21 2.04 15.77 4.06
N GLU A 22 2.99 14.84 3.99
CA GLU A 22 3.65 14.26 5.18
C GLU A 22 5.12 13.94 4.95
N THR A 23 5.91 13.84 6.03
CA THR A 23 7.29 13.35 5.90
C THR A 23 7.31 11.87 5.53
N LEU A 24 8.30 11.43 4.75
CA LEU A 24 8.55 10.03 4.41
C LEU A 24 8.56 9.09 5.63
N VAL A 25 9.04 9.59 6.77
CA VAL A 25 9.06 8.84 8.04
C VAL A 25 7.63 8.62 8.55
N SER A 26 6.81 9.67 8.59
CA SER A 26 5.40 9.56 9.00
C SER A 26 4.62 8.63 8.07
N PHE A 27 4.84 8.75 6.76
CA PHE A 27 4.16 7.93 5.77
C PHE A 27 4.44 6.44 5.95
N LYS A 28 5.73 6.09 6.09
CA LYS A 28 6.15 4.72 6.36
C LYS A 28 5.55 4.17 7.65
N LYS A 29 5.51 4.97 8.71
CA LYS A 29 4.90 4.59 9.99
C LYS A 29 3.40 4.34 9.82
N ARG A 30 2.68 5.16 9.05
CA ARG A 30 1.25 4.97 8.77
C ARG A 30 0.98 3.72 7.94
N LEU A 31 1.78 3.46 6.90
CA LEU A 31 1.72 2.20 6.15
C LEU A 31 1.90 1.00 7.06
N GLN A 32 2.91 1.03 7.93
CA GLN A 32 3.17 -0.05 8.88
C GLN A 32 2.00 -0.25 9.85
N ASN A 33 1.47 0.83 10.44
CA ASN A 33 0.34 0.74 11.36
C ASN A 33 -0.91 0.20 10.67
N PHE A 34 -1.21 0.68 9.45
CA PHE A 34 -2.31 0.17 8.66
C PHE A 34 -2.14 -1.33 8.37
N ALA A 35 -0.92 -1.76 8.02
CA ALA A 35 -0.60 -3.16 7.78
C ALA A 35 -0.79 -4.03 9.02
N ILE A 36 -0.43 -3.52 10.20
CA ILE A 36 -0.65 -4.21 11.48
C ILE A 36 -2.16 -4.32 11.77
N ALA A 37 -2.91 -3.22 11.63
CA ALA A 37 -4.36 -3.19 11.82
C ALA A 37 -5.08 -4.19 10.91
N ASN A 38 -4.60 -4.36 9.68
CA ASN A 38 -5.15 -5.28 8.68
C ASN A 38 -4.43 -6.64 8.62
N ARG A 39 -3.57 -6.95 9.60
CA ARG A 39 -2.86 -8.24 9.76
C ARG A 39 -2.12 -8.72 8.51
N PHE A 40 -1.47 -7.82 7.77
CA PHE A 40 -0.59 -8.23 6.69
C PHE A 40 0.66 -8.92 7.24
N ALA A 41 1.03 -10.05 6.64
CA ALA A 41 2.13 -10.90 7.13
C ALA A 41 3.52 -10.22 7.12
N ARG A 42 3.72 -9.17 6.32
CA ARG A 42 5.01 -8.49 6.19
C ARG A 42 4.88 -6.96 6.22
N PRO A 43 4.70 -6.34 7.39
CA PRO A 43 4.41 -4.90 7.51
C PRO A 43 5.64 -3.98 7.35
N ALA A 44 6.86 -4.50 7.48
CA ALA A 44 8.09 -3.69 7.49
C ALA A 44 8.50 -3.11 6.12
N HIS A 45 7.94 -3.60 5.00
CA HIS A 45 8.34 -3.19 3.66
C HIS A 45 7.25 -2.31 3.02
N ALA A 46 7.49 -1.01 2.95
CA ALA A 46 6.50 -0.02 2.48
C ALA A 46 5.90 -0.36 1.09
N ALA A 47 6.73 -0.77 0.12
CA ALA A 47 6.24 -1.13 -1.21
C ALA A 47 5.31 -2.36 -1.20
N TYR A 48 5.68 -3.42 -0.47
CA TYR A 48 4.83 -4.61 -0.31
C TYR A 48 3.50 -4.26 0.36
N VAL A 49 3.51 -3.40 1.38
CA VAL A 49 2.27 -2.96 2.04
C VAL A 49 1.39 -2.20 1.05
N ALA A 50 1.96 -1.27 0.28
CA ALA A 50 1.24 -0.53 -0.75
C ALA A 50 0.66 -1.48 -1.83
N ASP A 51 1.44 -2.47 -2.29
CA ASP A 51 0.97 -3.52 -3.20
C ASP A 51 -0.25 -4.26 -2.63
N ARG A 52 -0.18 -4.68 -1.37
CA ARG A 52 -1.30 -5.41 -0.73
C ARG A 52 -2.53 -4.54 -0.57
N ILE A 53 -2.38 -3.26 -0.25
CA ILE A 53 -3.49 -2.30 -0.17
C ILE A 53 -4.20 -2.21 -1.53
N ILE A 54 -3.44 -2.09 -2.63
CA ILE A 54 -4.00 -2.00 -3.98
C ILE A 54 -4.63 -3.34 -4.40
N GLN A 55 -3.91 -4.45 -4.25
CA GLN A 55 -4.37 -5.80 -4.61
C GLN A 55 -5.67 -6.20 -3.91
N LEU A 56 -5.86 -5.75 -2.66
CA LEU A 56 -7.04 -6.06 -1.85
C LEU A 56 -8.11 -4.95 -1.91
N ASN A 57 -7.92 -3.91 -2.74
CA ASN A 57 -8.81 -2.77 -2.87
C ASN A 57 -9.11 -2.04 -1.54
N LEU A 58 -8.09 -1.88 -0.68
CA LEU A 58 -8.20 -1.28 0.66
C LEU A 58 -7.79 0.21 0.68
N THR A 59 -7.65 0.84 -0.49
CA THR A 59 -7.18 2.22 -0.64
C THR A 59 -8.01 3.22 0.15
N ASP A 60 -9.34 3.06 0.19
CA ASP A 60 -10.22 3.99 0.92
C ASP A 60 -10.11 3.83 2.43
N GLN A 61 -9.83 2.62 2.92
CA GLN A 61 -9.56 2.37 4.34
C GLN A 61 -8.24 3.02 4.75
N PHE A 62 -7.22 2.92 3.89
CA PHE A 62 -5.94 3.59 4.13
C PHE A 62 -6.08 5.11 4.12
N LYS A 63 -6.83 5.69 3.15
CA LYS A 63 -7.10 7.14 3.12
C LYS A 63 -7.86 7.60 4.37
N SER A 64 -8.82 6.80 4.83
CA SER A 64 -9.57 7.08 6.06
C SER A 64 -8.66 7.04 7.28
N TYR A 65 -7.75 6.06 7.34
CA TYR A 65 -6.73 5.95 8.38
C TYR A 65 -5.81 7.19 8.42
N GLN A 66 -5.43 7.75 7.27
CA GLN A 66 -4.61 8.98 7.20
C GLN A 66 -5.32 10.24 7.72
N ARG A 67 -6.66 10.30 7.70
CA ARG A 67 -7.44 11.49 8.11
C ARG A 67 -7.79 11.50 9.60
N GLY A 68 -7.71 10.36 10.28
CA GLY A 68 -8.20 10.18 11.65
C GLY A 68 -7.13 9.82 12.69
N SER A 69 -5.83 9.99 12.39
CA SER A 69 -4.70 9.78 13.33
C SER A 69 -3.95 11.07 13.60
#